data_AF-A0A976KD13-F1
#
_entry.id   AF-A0A976KD13-F1
#
_cell.length_a   1.000
_cell.length_b   1.000
_cell.length_c   1.000
_cell.angle_alpha   90.00
_cell.angle_beta   90.00
_cell.angle_gamma   90.00
#
_symmetry.space_group_name_H-M   'P 1'
#
loop_
_entity.id
_entity.type
_entity.pdbx_description
1 polymer ?
#
loop_
_entity_poly.entity_id
_entity_poly.type
_entity_poly.pdbx_seq_one_letter_code
_entity_poly.pdbx_strand_id
1 'polypeptide(L)'
;MVYRAPRVAPASGLPAERRGKAVGRFCLTCGNVYPLYAPAHKGKPIYGKDHVASTCTHEGEEFSEGVAWWKPAVEVCNEDESTKA
;
A
#
# COMPACT_ATOMS: atom_id res chain seq x y z
N MET A 1 23.96 0.82 0.85
CA MET A 1 23.00 0.91 -0.26
C MET A 1 21.66 1.34 0.33
N VAL A 2 21.30 2.62 0.25
CA VAL A 2 20.01 3.10 0.78
C VAL A 2 18.95 2.73 -0.25
N TYR A 3 18.28 1.60 -0.05
CA TYR A 3 17.12 1.23 -0.84
C TYR A 3 16.02 2.25 -0.51
N ARG A 4 15.95 3.36 -1.26
CA ARG A 4 14.82 4.27 -1.18
C ARG A 4 13.65 3.50 -1.75
N ALA A 5 12.87 2.86 -0.87
CA ALA A 5 11.60 2.28 -1.27
C ALA A 5 10.81 3.38 -2.01
N PRO A 6 10.27 3.08 -3.20
CA PRO A 6 9.49 4.06 -3.94
C PRO A 6 8.41 4.63 -3.02
N ARG A 7 8.22 5.96 -3.08
CA ARG A 7 7.17 6.60 -2.30
C ARG A 7 5.84 6.13 -2.86
N VAL A 8 5.10 5.37 -2.06
CA VAL A 8 3.80 4.82 -2.40
C VAL A 8 2.72 5.51 -1.59
N ALA A 9 1.59 5.80 -2.23
CA ALA A 9 0.45 6.46 -1.62
C ALA A 9 -0.86 5.85 -2.13
N PRO A 10 -1.97 5.97 -1.39
CA PRO A 10 -3.27 5.58 -1.91
C PRO A 10 -3.64 6.45 -3.12
N ALA A 11 -4.18 5.85 -4.18
CA ALA A 11 -4.59 6.59 -5.38
C ALA A 11 -5.51 7.78 -5.08
N SER A 12 -6.38 7.68 -4.06
CA SER A 12 -7.26 8.77 -3.64
C SER A 12 -6.54 9.97 -3.03
N GLY A 13 -5.36 9.78 -2.46
CA GLY A 13 -4.57 10.83 -1.82
C GLY A 13 -3.66 11.61 -2.78
N LEU A 14 -3.61 11.23 -4.06
CA LEU A 14 -2.81 11.89 -5.09
C LEU A 14 -3.69 12.47 -6.20
N PRO A 15 -3.35 13.64 -6.76
CA PRO A 15 -3.95 14.12 -8.00
C PRO A 15 -3.57 13.19 -9.17
N ALA A 16 -4.44 13.07 -10.17
CA ALA A 16 -4.30 12.08 -11.24
C ALA A 16 -2.97 12.18 -12.00
N GLU A 17 -2.44 13.39 -12.17
CA GLU A 17 -1.16 13.69 -12.82
C GLU A 17 0.07 13.14 -12.08
N ARG A 18 -0.06 12.77 -10.79
CA ARG A 18 1.03 12.23 -9.96
C ARG A 18 0.85 10.76 -9.62
N ARG A 19 -0.20 10.11 -10.14
CA ARG A 19 -0.46 8.69 -9.94
C ARG A 19 0.33 7.87 -10.95
N GLY A 20 1.38 7.23 -10.48
CA GLY A 20 2.12 6.23 -11.24
C GLY A 20 1.39 4.89 -11.31
N LYS A 21 2.14 3.83 -11.59
CA LYS A 21 1.60 2.48 -11.66
C LYS A 21 1.10 2.03 -10.29
N ALA A 22 0.01 1.25 -10.28
CA ALA A 22 -0.38 0.52 -9.09
C ALA A 22 0.68 -0.55 -8.78
N VAL A 23 1.27 -0.47 -7.59
CA VAL A 23 2.32 -1.40 -7.12
C VAL A 23 1.85 -2.26 -5.94
N GLY A 24 0.67 -1.96 -5.39
CA GLY A 24 0.11 -2.73 -4.30
C GLY A 24 -1.31 -2.34 -3.93
N ARG A 25 -1.73 -2.79 -2.76
CA ARG A 25 -2.98 -2.43 -2.11
C ARG A 25 -2.67 -1.67 -0.83
N PHE A 26 -3.27 -0.50 -0.69
CA PHE A 26 -3.11 0.37 0.47
C PHE A 26 -4.33 0.22 1.38
N CYS A 27 -4.12 -0.16 2.63
CA CYS A 27 -5.18 -0.16 3.64
C CYS A 27 -5.34 1.26 4.19
N LEU A 28 -6.51 1.87 4.02
CA LEU A 28 -6.78 3.22 4.52
C LEU A 28 -6.89 3.26 6.07
N THR A 29 -7.16 2.12 6.71
CA THR A 29 -7.33 2.03 8.16
C THR A 29 -5.98 1.96 8.89
N CYS A 30 -5.07 1.10 8.44
CA CYS A 30 -3.77 0.92 9.11
C CYS A 30 -2.59 1.59 8.39
N GLY A 31 -2.82 2.16 7.21
CA GLY A 31 -1.79 2.82 6.39
C GLY A 31 -0.74 1.88 5.80
N ASN A 32 -0.91 0.56 5.90
CA ASN A 32 0.03 -0.41 5.37
C ASN A 32 -0.20 -0.67 3.87
N VAL A 33 0.90 -1.04 3.20
CA VAL A 33 0.91 -1.44 1.80
C VAL A 33 1.14 -2.94 1.70
N TYR A 34 0.32 -3.57 0.86
CA TYR A 34 0.30 -5.00 0.58
C TYR A 34 0.61 -5.26 -0.90
N PRO A 35 1.23 -6.40 -1.25
CA PRO A 35 1.47 -6.75 -2.66
C PRO A 35 0.18 -6.89 -3.48
N LEU A 36 0.26 -6.64 -4.80
CA LEU A 36 -0.86 -6.81 -5.75
C LEU A 36 -1.41 -8.24 -5.85
N TYR A 37 -0.62 -9.24 -5.46
CA TYR A 37 -1.07 -10.63 -5.42
C TYR A 37 -1.63 -11.04 -4.05
N ALA A 38 -1.59 -10.17 -3.04
CA ALA A 38 -2.11 -10.50 -1.71
C ALA A 38 -3.64 -10.62 -1.75
N PRO A 39 -4.23 -11.79 -1.49
CA PRO A 39 -5.68 -11.99 -1.62
C PRO A 39 -6.48 -11.27 -0.52
N ALA A 40 -5.88 -11.14 0.67
CA ALA A 40 -6.52 -10.57 1.85
C ALA A 40 -5.54 -9.73 2.67
N HIS A 41 -6.09 -8.85 3.51
CA HIS A 41 -5.35 -8.03 4.44
C HIS A 41 -4.79 -8.91 5.56
N LYS A 42 -3.50 -9.19 5.52
CA LYS A 42 -2.84 -10.01 6.55
C LYS A 42 -2.13 -9.12 7.56
N GLY A 43 -2.14 -9.56 8.80
CA GLY A 43 -1.28 -8.94 9.78
C GLY A 43 0.20 -9.14 9.46
N LYS A 44 1.03 -8.15 9.77
CA LYS A 44 2.48 -8.34 9.74
C LYS A 44 2.89 -9.21 10.94
N PRO A 45 3.56 -10.34 10.72
CA PRO A 45 4.15 -11.09 11.83
C PRO A 45 5.23 -10.23 12.47
N ILE A 46 5.11 -9.97 13.77
CA ILE A 46 6.13 -9.25 14.54
C ILE A 46 6.98 -10.31 15.25
N TYR A 47 8.23 -10.44 14.85
CA TYR A 47 9.16 -11.38 15.48
C TYR A 47 9.30 -11.07 16.98
N GLY A 48 9.09 -12.05 17.84
CA GLY A 48 9.12 -11.89 19.30
C GLY A 48 7.77 -11.51 19.96
N LYS A 49 6.69 -11.39 19.18
CA LYS A 49 5.32 -11.37 19.70
C LYS A 49 4.49 -12.37 18.89
N ASP A 50 4.21 -13.54 19.48
CA ASP A 50 3.31 -14.56 18.91
C ASP A 50 1.86 -14.05 18.71
N HIS A 51 1.55 -12.86 19.21
CA HIS A 51 0.34 -12.15 18.84
C HIS A 51 0.58 -11.40 17.53
N VAL A 52 -0.09 -11.84 16.46
CA VAL A 52 -0.28 -11.11 15.20
C VAL A 52 -0.88 -9.75 15.54
N ALA A 53 -0.01 -8.77 15.80
CA ALA A 53 -0.41 -7.43 16.18
C ALA A 53 -0.58 -6.59 14.92
N SER A 54 -1.47 -7.01 14.02
CA SER A 54 -2.05 -6.03 13.11
C SER A 54 -3.41 -5.65 13.65
N THR A 55 -3.39 -4.57 14.41
CA THR A 55 -4.57 -3.92 15.01
C THR A 55 -5.51 -3.31 13.97
N CYS A 56 -5.50 -3.82 12.73
CA CYS A 56 -6.42 -3.38 11.69
C CYS A 56 -7.70 -4.18 11.83
N THR A 57 -8.84 -3.49 11.94
CA THR A 57 -10.17 -4.12 12.03
C THR A 57 -10.50 -5.00 10.82
N HIS A 58 -9.84 -4.76 9.68
CA HIS A 58 -10.03 -5.52 8.44
C HIS A 58 -9.03 -6.67 8.27
N GLU A 59 -8.31 -7.07 9.33
CA GLU A 59 -7.46 -8.26 9.25
C GLU A 59 -8.29 -9.50 8.87
N GLY A 60 -7.81 -10.23 7.86
CA GLY A 60 -8.50 -11.40 7.31
C GLY A 60 -9.51 -11.04 6.21
N GLU A 61 -9.87 -9.77 6.02
CA GLU A 61 -10.78 -9.37 4.94
C GLU A 61 -10.09 -9.41 3.58
N GLU A 62 -10.83 -9.88 2.57
CA GLU A 62 -10.37 -9.93 1.19
C GLU A 62 -10.33 -8.55 0.55
N PHE A 63 -9.33 -8.33 -0.31
CA PHE A 63 -9.23 -7.10 -1.06
C PHE A 63 -10.18 -7.08 -2.27
N SER A 64 -11.47 -7.14 -1.98
CA SER A 64 -12.54 -7.17 -2.98
C SER A 64 -12.70 -5.80 -3.64
N GLU A 65 -12.99 -5.79 -4.93
CA GLU A 65 -13.28 -4.55 -5.66
C GLU A 65 -14.59 -3.94 -5.15
N GLY A 66 -14.59 -2.63 -4.88
CA GLY A 66 -15.77 -1.89 -4.41
C GLY A 66 -15.85 -1.65 -2.89
N VAL A 67 -14.99 -2.28 -2.08
CA VAL A 67 -14.95 -1.96 -0.64
C VAL A 67 -14.18 -0.66 -0.37
N ALA A 68 -14.63 0.10 0.63
CA ALA A 68 -14.13 1.45 0.87
C ALA A 68 -12.83 1.51 1.69
N TRP A 69 -12.48 0.45 2.42
CA TRP A 69 -11.39 0.46 3.39
C TRP A 69 -9.99 0.28 2.77
N TRP A 70 -9.89 -0.11 1.49
CA TRP A 70 -8.63 -0.15 0.77
C TRP A 70 -8.70 0.58 -0.57
N LYS A 71 -7.52 0.97 -1.06
CA LYS A 71 -7.33 1.59 -2.38
C LYS A 71 -6.09 1.03 -3.06
N PRO A 72 -5.95 1.16 -4.38
CA PRO A 72 -4.70 0.86 -5.04
C PRO A 72 -3.57 1.73 -4.47
N ALA A 73 -2.48 1.09 -4.05
CA ALA A 73 -1.23 1.77 -3.71
C ALA A 73 -0.53 2.08 -5.03
N VAL A 74 -0.40 3.35 -5.35
CA VAL A 74 0.25 3.82 -6.57
C VAL A 74 1.60 4.44 -6.25
N GLU A 75 2.52 4.36 -7.19
CA GLU A 75 3.77 5.10 -7.14
C GLU A 75 3.48 6.60 -7.21
N VAL A 76 4.16 7.38 -6.37
CA VAL A 76 4.13 8.84 -6.44
C VAL A 76 5.09 9.27 -7.53
N CYS A 77 4.58 9.62 -8.70
CA CYS A 77 5.40 10.26 -9.73
C CYS A 77 5.71 11.69 -9.25
N ASN A 78 7.00 11.99 -9.03
CA ASN A 78 7.47 13.36 -8.95
C ASN A 78 7.91 13.80 -10.35
N GLU A 79 7.61 15.04 -10.72
CA GLU A 79 8.04 15.65 -11.99
C GLU A 79 9.57 15.62 -12.18
N ASP A 80 10.34 15.38 -11.11
CA ASP A 80 11.81 15.41 -11.10
C ASP A 80 12.49 14.09 -11.56
N GLU A 81 11.77 12.96 -11.64
CA GLU A 81 12.37 11.66 -12.05
C GLU A 81 12.26 11.36 -13.54
N SER A 82 11.68 12.26 -14.35
CA SER A 82 11.67 12.10 -15.81
C SER A 82 13.01 12.48 -16.48
N THR A 83 14.02 12.93 -15.72
CA THR A 83 15.32 13.41 -16.22
C THR A 83 16.53 12.60 -15.72
N LYS A 84 16.40 11.29 -15.48
CA LYS A 84 17.53 10.35 -15.33
C LYS A 84 17.00 8.94 -15.64
N ALA A 85 17.45 8.17 -16.61
CA ALA A 85 18.49 8.26 -17.63
C ALA A 85 18.16 7.16 -18.68
#